data_AF-A0A562M265-F1
#
_entry.id   AF-A0A562M265-F1
#
_cell.length_a   1.000
_cell.length_b   1.000
_cell.length_c   1.000
_cell.angle_alpha   90.00
_cell.angle_beta   90.00
_cell.angle_gamma   90.00
#
_symmetry.space_group_name_H-M   'P 1'
#
loop_
_entity.id
_entity.type
_entity.pdbx_description
1 polymer ?
#
loop_
_entity_poly.entity_id
_entity_poly.type
_entity_poly.pdbx_seq_one_letter_code
_entity_poly.pdbx_strand_id
1 'polypeptide(L)'
;MDLRYIRNNIHIKEEDQQRIKDFPVLIGGCGIGSYIAECLLRMGFENLTIADGDVVELTNLNRQNYTSKDIGLKKVFALQERLHSINPQAKITVFSEFINKDNHMCPK
;
A
#
# COMPACT_ATOMS: atom_id res chain seq x y z
N MET A 1 2.53 18.31 13.57
CA MET A 1 1.80 17.10 13.12
C MET A 1 0.92 17.37 11.90
N ASP A 2 0.93 16.49 10.89
CA ASP A 2 -0.09 16.49 9.82
C ASP A 2 -1.48 16.24 10.44
N LEU A 3 -2.47 17.05 10.08
CA LEU A 3 -3.84 16.94 10.61
C LEU A 3 -4.44 15.54 10.38
N ARG A 4 -4.01 14.84 9.32
CA ARG A 4 -4.49 13.48 8.99
C ARG A 4 -4.27 12.48 10.12
N TYR A 5 -3.17 12.60 10.86
CA TYR A 5 -2.74 11.59 11.85
C TYR A 5 -2.97 11.97 13.30
N ILE A 6 -3.67 13.09 13.57
CA ILE A 6 -3.92 13.57 14.95
C ILE A 6 -4.55 12.47 15.82
N ARG A 7 -5.44 11.66 15.26
CA ARG A 7 -6.13 10.58 15.99
C ARG A 7 -5.26 9.33 16.20
N ASN A 8 -4.14 9.20 15.49
CA ASN A 8 -3.19 8.11 15.73
C ASN A 8 -2.41 8.32 17.03
N ASN A 9 -2.35 9.55 17.57
CA ASN A 9 -1.59 9.90 18.79
C ASN A 9 -1.99 9.11 20.05
N ILE A 10 -3.15 8.44 20.03
CA ILE A 10 -3.57 7.52 21.11
C ILE A 10 -2.63 6.30 21.20
N HIS A 11 -2.09 5.84 20.06
CA HIS A 11 -1.27 4.65 19.96
C HIS A 11 0.14 4.91 19.38
N ILE A 12 0.29 5.92 18.54
CA ILE A 12 1.53 6.29 17.85
C ILE A 12 1.83 7.74 18.20
N LYS A 13 2.79 7.97 19.11
CA LYS A 13 3.18 9.31 19.54
C LYS A 13 3.71 10.14 18.36
N GLU A 14 3.67 11.46 18.48
CA GLU A 14 4.13 12.36 17.40
C GLU A 14 5.57 12.06 16.93
N GLU A 15 6.47 11.73 17.85
CA GLU A 15 7.86 11.35 17.54
C GLU A 15 7.92 10.10 16.65
N ASP A 16 7.16 9.06 16.97
CA ASP A 16 7.11 7.83 16.19
C ASP A 16 6.36 8.04 14.87
N GLN A 17 5.33 8.90 14.87
CA GLN A 17 4.60 9.26 13.66
C GLN A 17 5.51 9.91 12.62
N GLN A 18 6.43 10.78 13.06
CA GLN A 18 7.46 11.38 12.19
C GLN A 18 8.44 10.32 11.67
N ARG A 19 8.84 9.36 12.51
CA ARG A 19 9.77 8.28 12.12
C ARG A 19 9.16 7.33 11.09
N ILE A 20 7.90 6.94 11.26
CA ILE A 20 7.26 5.97 10.36
C ILE A 20 6.85 6.59 9.02
N LYS A 21 6.68 7.92 8.96
CA LYS A 21 6.25 8.63 7.75
C LYS A 21 7.08 8.24 6.53
N ASP A 22 8.39 8.38 6.65
CA ASP A 22 9.34 8.10 5.56
C ASP A 22 9.96 6.70 5.62
N PHE A 23 9.56 5.89 6.62
CA PHE A 23 10.10 4.54 6.79
C PHE A 23 9.75 3.66 5.58
N PRO A 24 10.74 3.08 4.87
CA PRO A 24 10.49 2.31 3.66
C PRO A 24 9.86 0.96 3.99
N VAL A 25 8.72 0.66 3.38
CA VAL A 25 8.06 -0.65 3.49
C VAL A 25 7.90 -1.30 2.12
N LEU A 26 8.36 -2.54 1.98
CA LEU A 26 8.11 -3.38 0.81
C LEU A 26 6.97 -4.38 1.10
N ILE A 27 6.00 -4.45 0.20
CA ILE A 27 4.88 -5.39 0.23
C ILE A 27 4.96 -6.28 -1.01
N GLY A 28 5.36 -7.53 -0.80
CA GLY A 28 5.33 -8.56 -1.84
C GLY A 28 3.97 -9.26 -1.84
N GLY A 29 3.19 -9.05 -2.89
CA GLY A 29 1.85 -9.60 -3.07
C GLY A 29 0.75 -8.64 -2.62
N CYS A 30 -0.30 -8.55 -3.42
CA CYS A 30 -1.44 -7.65 -3.28
C CYS A 30 -2.75 -8.37 -2.92
N GLY A 31 -2.69 -9.65 -2.54
CA GLY A 31 -3.83 -10.37 -1.98
C GLY A 31 -4.25 -9.80 -0.61
N ILE A 32 -3.83 -10.46 0.47
CA ILE A 32 -3.98 -9.91 1.83
C ILE A 32 -3.16 -8.62 2.00
N GLY A 33 -2.04 -8.51 1.28
CA GLY A 33 -1.19 -7.32 1.27
C GLY A 33 -1.92 -6.03 0.90
N SER A 34 -3.03 -6.10 0.16
CA SER A 34 -3.85 -4.92 -0.17
C SER A 34 -4.54 -4.30 1.05
N TYR A 35 -4.95 -5.09 2.04
CA TYR A 35 -5.47 -4.56 3.30
C TYR A 35 -4.33 -4.02 4.18
N ILE A 36 -3.21 -4.76 4.24
CA ILE A 36 -2.04 -4.36 5.02
C ILE A 36 -1.51 -3.01 4.53
N ALA A 37 -1.38 -2.82 3.21
CA ALA A 37 -0.94 -1.57 2.61
C ALA A 37 -1.83 -0.40 3.01
N GLU A 38 -3.16 -0.58 2.98
CA GLU A 38 -4.10 0.46 3.40
C GLU A 38 -4.01 0.75 4.90
N CYS A 39 -3.92 -0.28 5.75
CA CYS A 39 -3.75 -0.12 7.19
C CYS A 39 -2.46 0.65 7.50
N LEU A 40 -1.34 0.28 6.87
CA LEU A 40 -0.05 0.97 7.03
C LEU A 40 -0.14 2.44 6.63
N LEU A 41 -0.77 2.74 5.48
CA LEU A 41 -0.95 4.11 5.04
C LEU A 41 -1.80 4.95 6.02
N ARG A 42 -2.86 4.35 6.58
CA ARG A 42 -3.73 4.98 7.58
C ARG A 42 -3.02 5.16 8.93
N MET A 43 -2.12 4.26 9.30
CA MET A 43 -1.20 4.43 10.45
C MET A 43 -0.16 5.52 10.19
N GLY A 44 0.11 5.84 8.93
CA GLY A 44 0.96 6.94 8.49
C GLY A 44 2.33 6.53 8.00
N PHE A 45 2.49 5.30 7.53
CA PHE A 45 3.59 4.93 6.64
C PHE A 45 3.27 5.46 5.24
N GLU A 46 4.02 6.44 4.76
CA GLU A 46 3.77 7.08 3.47
C GLU A 46 4.73 6.60 2.38
N ASN A 47 5.80 5.87 2.73
CA ASN A 47 6.78 5.33 1.79
C ASN A 47 6.58 3.82 1.55
N LEU A 48 5.76 3.48 0.55
CA LEU A 48 5.37 2.10 0.24
C LEU A 48 5.92 1.68 -1.12
N THR A 49 6.49 0.48 -1.17
CA THR A 49 6.83 -0.21 -2.41
C THR A 49 6.02 -1.49 -2.50
N ILE A 50 5.33 -1.72 -3.61
CA ILE A 50 4.37 -2.82 -3.75
C ILE A 50 4.67 -3.59 -5.03
N ALA A 51 4.76 -4.92 -4.95
CA ALA A 51 5.06 -5.77 -6.09
C ALA A 51 4.07 -6.95 -6.20
N ASP A 52 3.43 -7.10 -7.35
CA ASP A 52 2.55 -8.23 -7.68
C ASP A 52 2.35 -8.31 -9.21
N GLY A 53 2.43 -9.52 -9.77
CA GLY A 53 2.21 -9.78 -11.20
C GLY A 53 0.76 -10.00 -11.62
N ASP A 54 -0.14 -10.22 -10.65
CA ASP A 54 -1.52 -10.63 -10.87
C ASP A 54 -2.45 -9.50 -11.32
N VAL A 55 -3.62 -9.92 -11.82
CA VAL A 55 -4.77 -9.08 -12.19
C VAL A 55 -5.90 -9.32 -11.19
N VAL A 56 -6.75 -8.31 -10.98
CA VAL A 56 -7.94 -8.44 -10.13
C VAL A 56 -8.99 -9.29 -10.84
N GLU A 57 -9.43 -10.35 -10.17
CA GLU A 57 -10.51 -11.24 -10.63
C GLU A 57 -11.75 -11.15 -9.74
N LEU A 58 -12.93 -11.51 -10.27
CA LEU A 58 -14.18 -11.53 -9.51
C LEU A 58 -14.07 -12.38 -8.22
N THR A 59 -13.38 -13.51 -8.29
CA THR A 59 -13.17 -14.41 -7.15
C THR A 59 -12.33 -13.78 -6.04
N ASN A 60 -11.61 -12.68 -6.31
CA ASN A 60 -10.75 -12.01 -5.34
C ASN A 60 -11.55 -11.08 -4.40
N LEU A 61 -12.70 -10.58 -4.85
CA LEU A 61 -13.46 -9.54 -4.15
C LEU A 61 -13.99 -9.98 -2.77
N ASN A 62 -14.05 -11.29 -2.50
CA ASN A 62 -14.50 -11.81 -1.20
C ASN A 62 -13.45 -11.67 -0.07
N ARG A 63 -12.17 -11.41 -0.41
CA ARG A 63 -11.06 -11.49 0.56
C ARG A 63 -9.88 -10.57 0.26
N GLN A 64 -10.02 -9.66 -0.70
CA GLN A 64 -8.96 -8.73 -1.10
C GLN A 64 -9.58 -7.34 -1.23
N ASN A 65 -8.76 -6.30 -1.05
CA ASN A 65 -9.19 -4.91 -0.93
C ASN A 65 -9.51 -4.26 -2.29
N TYR A 66 -10.31 -4.94 -3.10
CA TYR A 66 -10.72 -4.55 -4.45
C TYR A 66 -12.24 -4.49 -4.55
N THR A 67 -12.72 -3.83 -5.60
CA THR A 67 -14.14 -3.64 -5.89
C THR A 67 -14.45 -4.06 -7.33
N SER A 68 -15.73 -4.12 -7.68
CA SER A 68 -16.16 -4.51 -9.04
C SER A 68 -15.59 -3.62 -10.14
N LYS A 69 -15.25 -2.36 -9.86
CA LYS A 69 -14.63 -1.46 -10.84
C LYS A 69 -13.16 -1.82 -11.16
N ASP A 70 -12.53 -2.61 -10.31
CA ASP A 70 -11.10 -2.93 -10.42
C ASP A 70 -10.85 -4.21 -11.23
N ILE A 71 -11.90 -4.99 -11.54
CA ILE A 71 -11.79 -6.25 -12.27
C ILE A 71 -11.10 -6.04 -13.63
N GLY A 72 -10.07 -6.84 -13.91
CA GLY A 72 -9.27 -6.74 -15.13
C GLY A 72 -8.07 -5.79 -15.02
N LEU A 73 -7.97 -4.98 -13.97
CA LEU A 73 -6.78 -4.16 -13.70
C LEU A 73 -5.68 -4.97 -13.02
N LYS A 74 -4.42 -4.59 -13.26
CA LYS A 74 -3.30 -5.11 -12.46
C LYS A 74 -3.52 -4.76 -10.99
N LYS A 75 -3.35 -5.74 -10.11
CA LYS A 75 -3.57 -5.59 -8.66
C LYS A 75 -2.82 -4.42 -8.06
N VAL A 76 -1.57 -4.22 -8.51
CA VAL A 76 -0.72 -3.11 -8.04
C VAL A 76 -1.26 -1.74 -8.42
N PHE A 77 -1.81 -1.56 -9.63
CA PHE A 77 -2.32 -0.25 -10.07
C PHE A 77 -3.67 0.06 -9.41
N ALA A 78 -4.55 -0.93 -9.29
CA ALA A 78 -5.81 -0.78 -8.55
C ALA A 78 -5.55 -0.41 -7.08
N LEU A 79 -4.57 -1.08 -6.45
CA LEU A 79 -4.18 -0.75 -5.08
C LEU A 79 -3.53 0.64 -4.97
N GLN A 80 -2.67 1.02 -5.92
CA GLN A 80 -2.06 2.35 -5.96
C GLN A 80 -3.11 3.46 -6.07
N GLU A 81 -4.08 3.34 -6.97
CA GLU A 81 -5.19 4.31 -7.11
C GLU A 81 -5.96 4.44 -5.79
N ARG A 82 -6.30 3.30 -5.18
CA ARG A 82 -7.01 3.25 -3.90
C ARG A 82 -6.22 3.95 -2.80
N LEU A 83 -4.93 3.67 -2.66
CA LEU A 83 -4.09 4.28 -1.64
C LEU A 83 -3.92 5.80 -1.87
N HIS A 84 -3.75 6.25 -3.10
CA HIS A 84 -3.73 7.68 -3.41
C HIS A 84 -5.07 8.38 -3.14
N SER A 85 -6.21 7.69 -3.27
CA SER A 85 -7.50 8.25 -2.85
C SER A 85 -7.61 8.49 -1.34
N ILE A 86 -6.78 7.81 -0.54
CA ILE A 86 -6.68 8.02 0.92
C ILE A 86 -5.66 9.11 1.23
N ASN A 87 -4.48 9.04 0.61
CA ASN A 87 -3.40 10.02 0.77
C ASN A 87 -2.73 10.29 -0.59
N PRO A 88 -3.09 11.40 -1.27
CA PRO A 88 -2.48 11.77 -2.55
C PRO A 88 -0.98 12.08 -2.48
N GLN A 89 -0.46 12.36 -1.27
CA GLN A 89 0.95 12.75 -1.06
C GLN A 89 1.84 11.56 -0.70
N ALA A 90 1.29 10.37 -0.51
CA ALA A 90 2.07 9.18 -0.18
C ALA A 90 3.01 8.80 -1.34
N LYS A 91 4.25 8.44 -1.02
CA LYS A 91 5.24 7.92 -1.96
C LYS A 91 4.99 6.43 -2.17
N ILE A 92 4.21 6.10 -3.21
CA ILE A 92 3.84 4.72 -3.55
C ILE A 92 4.51 4.32 -4.85
N THR A 93 5.48 3.41 -4.76
CA THR A 93 6.15 2.79 -5.91
C THR A 93 5.54 1.42 -6.17
N VAL A 94 5.21 1.10 -7.42
CA VAL A 94 4.63 -0.18 -7.78
C VAL A 94 5.41 -0.91 -8.87
N PHE A 95 5.45 -2.23 -8.78
CA PHE A 95 6.03 -3.13 -9.77
C PHE A 95 5.00 -4.21 -10.14
N SER A 96 4.58 -4.24 -11.41
CA SER A 96 3.57 -5.18 -11.90
C SER A 96 4.14 -6.56 -12.27
N GLU A 97 5.17 -7.00 -11.55
CA GLU A 97 5.93 -8.21 -11.80
C GLU A 97 6.06 -9.05 -10.52
N PHE A 98 6.23 -10.36 -10.67
CA PHE A 98 6.50 -11.24 -9.54
C PHE A 98 7.92 -11.05 -9.02
N ILE A 99 8.08 -10.99 -7.70
CA ILE A 99 9.42 -11.01 -7.07
C ILE A 99 10.09 -12.35 -7.38
N ASN A 100 11.32 -12.29 -7.85
CA ASN A 100 12.18 -13.44 -8.14
C ASN A 100 13.62 -13.12 -7.69
N LYS A 101 14.54 -14.07 -7.87
CA LYS A 101 15.93 -13.90 -7.40
C LYS A 101 16.72 -12.87 -8.21
N ASP A 102 16.27 -12.58 -9.42
CA ASP A 102 16.98 -11.78 -10.42
C ASP A 102 16.46 -10.33 -10.47
N ASN A 103 15.31 -10.04 -9.85
CA ASN A 103 14.78 -8.68 -9.76
C ASN A 103 15.10 -8.02 -8.41
N HIS A 104 15.85 -6.92 -8.48
CA HIS A 104 16.16 -6.09 -7.32
C HIS A 104 15.05 -5.07 -7.09
N MET A 105 14.06 -5.44 -6.28
CA MET A 105 13.04 -4.50 -5.82
C MET A 105 13.50 -3.83 -4.53
N CYS A 106 14.26 -2.75 -4.67
CA CYS A 106 14.69 -1.94 -3.53
C CYS A 106 13.59 -0.92 -3.19
N PRO A 107 13.08 -0.89 -1.94
CA PRO A 107 12.21 0.19 -1.51
C PRO A 107 13.00 1.51 -1.59
N LYS A 108 12.44 2.50 -2.29
CA LYS A 108 13.09 3.80 -2.50
C LYS A 108 12.93 4.73 -1.33
#